data_AF-A0A1G9LXI7-F1
#
_entry.id   AF-A0A1G9LXI7-F1
#
_cell.length_a   1.000
_cell.length_b   1.000
_cell.length_c   1.000
_cell.angle_alpha   90.00
_cell.angle_beta   90.00
_cell.angle_gamma   90.00
#
_symmetry.space_group_name_H-M   'P 1'
#
loop_
_entity.id
_entity.type
_entity.pdbx_description
1 polymer ?
#
loop_
_entity_poly.entity_id
_entity_poly.type
_entity_poly.pdbx_seq_one_letter_code
_entity_poly.pdbx_strand_id
1 'polypeptide(L)'
;MVLPNLNQKQTIALLQEMTSTRNLLAYGIRVVRTGAFVETTRDPILTMLSIGVEKLYKLTLGLIALDVNQQWPSAAVMRDHGHKLGDMHQKVIAELRERTRSKSQYVRGLLAEVEADPVVIPVIEALDMYGRRGRFYYLDQLGESPQPVSPDEAWQRIELAALTDPDVAALYSRANATIGNNEVWNEFKAALNERIAVAVERIWIMIFRSGMNHALGETGTTFGFEIQPSAVGRQ
;
A
#
# COMPACT_ATOMS: atom_id res chain seq x y z
N MET A 1 -8.80 3.17 27.32
CA MET A 1 -9.98 3.21 26.42
C MET A 1 -10.16 1.83 25.83
N VAL A 2 -11.37 1.26 25.85
CA VAL A 2 -11.71 0.01 25.15
C VAL A 2 -12.52 0.40 23.92
N LEU A 3 -12.14 -0.11 22.74
CA LEU A 3 -12.85 0.20 21.51
C LEU A 3 -14.15 -0.63 21.41
N PRO A 4 -15.21 -0.10 20.78
CA PRO A 4 -16.47 -0.82 20.60
C PRO A 4 -16.27 -2.21 20.01
N ASN A 5 -17.02 -3.18 20.53
CA ASN A 5 -17.03 -4.59 20.10
C ASN A 5 -15.70 -5.34 20.26
N LEU A 6 -14.74 -4.78 21.00
CA LEU A 6 -13.45 -5.39 21.31
C LEU A 6 -13.25 -5.50 22.81
N ASN A 7 -12.56 -6.56 23.25
CA ASN A 7 -12.05 -6.61 24.61
C ASN A 7 -10.75 -5.78 24.75
N GLN A 8 -10.25 -5.61 25.98
CA GLN A 8 -9.06 -4.81 26.25
C GLN A 8 -7.81 -5.33 25.51
N LYS A 9 -7.60 -6.65 25.46
CA LYS A 9 -6.44 -7.24 24.76
C LYS A 9 -6.52 -6.99 23.26
N GLN A 10 -7.69 -7.16 22.66
CA GLN A 10 -7.93 -6.87 21.25
C GLN A 10 -7.75 -5.38 20.93
N THR A 11 -8.21 -4.49 21.80
CA THR A 11 -8.02 -3.05 21.64
C THR A 11 -6.52 -2.69 21.60
N ILE A 12 -5.73 -3.20 22.54
CA ILE A 12 -4.28 -2.96 22.57
C ILE A 12 -3.61 -3.51 21.32
N ALA A 13 -3.94 -4.75 20.93
CA ALA A 13 -3.38 -5.38 19.73
C ALA A 13 -3.71 -4.57 18.47
N LEU A 14 -4.96 -4.09 18.34
CA LEU A 14 -5.40 -3.28 17.21
C LEU A 14 -4.60 -1.97 17.12
N LEU A 15 -4.42 -1.24 18.23
CA LEU A 15 -3.64 0.01 18.25
C LEU A 15 -2.16 -0.21 17.88
N GLN A 16 -1.57 -1.31 18.34
CA GLN A 16 -0.20 -1.69 17.98
C GLN A 16 -0.08 -2.00 16.48
N GLU A 17 -1.05 -2.73 15.92
CA GLU A 17 -1.08 -3.01 14.48
C GLU A 17 -1.31 -1.75 13.64
N MET A 18 -2.16 -0.81 14.08
CA MET A 18 -2.32 0.49 13.44
C MET A 18 -0.99 1.27 13.40
N THR A 19 -0.28 1.32 14.53
CA THR A 19 1.02 2.00 14.65
C THR A 19 2.06 1.36 13.74
N SER A 20 2.16 0.02 13.76
CA SER A 20 3.08 -0.73 12.90
C SER A 20 2.78 -0.47 11.42
N THR A 21 1.51 -0.51 11.02
CA THR A 21 1.07 -0.27 9.65
C THR A 21 1.43 1.13 9.18
N ARG A 22 1.08 2.15 9.97
CA ARG A 22 1.41 3.56 9.70
C ARG A 22 2.91 3.75 9.49
N ASN A 23 3.73 3.19 10.37
CA ASN A 23 5.19 3.34 10.30
C ASN A 23 5.76 2.64 9.06
N LEU A 24 5.34 1.40 8.79
CA LEU A 24 5.79 0.65 7.60
C LEU A 24 5.47 1.39 6.29
N LEU A 25 4.24 1.92 6.16
CA LEU A 25 3.84 2.70 5.00
C LEU A 25 4.65 4.00 4.90
N ALA A 26 4.76 4.75 5.99
CA ALA A 26 5.47 6.03 5.99
C ALA A 26 6.96 5.89 5.62
N TYR A 27 7.66 4.92 6.23
CA TYR A 27 9.06 4.68 5.92
C TYR A 27 9.24 4.09 4.53
N GLY A 28 8.38 3.15 4.12
CA GLY A 28 8.42 2.59 2.76
C GLY A 28 8.23 3.67 1.68
N ILE A 29 7.19 4.49 1.80
CA ILE A 29 6.90 5.60 0.88
C ILE A 29 8.06 6.61 0.88
N ARG A 30 8.59 6.96 2.06
CA ARG A 30 9.74 7.88 2.16
C ARG A 30 10.95 7.35 1.39
N VAL A 31 11.29 6.07 1.56
CA VAL A 31 12.45 5.47 0.89
C VAL A 31 12.23 5.38 -0.62
N VAL A 32 11.01 5.12 -1.09
CA VAL A 32 10.68 5.23 -2.52
C VAL A 32 10.99 6.63 -3.02
N ARG A 33 10.45 7.68 -2.37
CA ARG A 33 10.63 9.08 -2.79
C ARG A 33 12.10 9.53 -2.81
N THR A 34 12.85 9.19 -1.76
CA THR A 34 14.19 9.73 -1.54
C THR A 34 15.32 8.80 -1.98
N GLY A 35 14.99 7.61 -2.48
CA GLY A 35 15.98 6.59 -2.85
C GLY A 35 16.82 7.04 -4.04
N ALA A 36 18.05 7.51 -3.77
CA ALA A 36 19.02 7.85 -4.82
C ALA A 36 19.41 6.62 -5.67
N PHE A 37 19.31 5.41 -5.09
CA PHE A 37 19.60 4.14 -5.72
C PHE A 37 18.50 3.12 -5.40
N VAL A 38 17.31 3.30 -5.99
CA VAL A 38 16.23 2.30 -5.87
C VAL A 38 16.73 0.92 -6.26
N GLU A 39 17.58 0.82 -7.28
CA GLU A 39 18.22 -0.41 -7.76
C GLU A 39 18.91 -1.24 -6.65
N THR A 40 19.51 -0.59 -5.64
CA THR A 40 20.18 -1.29 -4.52
C THR A 40 19.36 -1.31 -3.23
N THR A 41 18.20 -0.65 -3.21
CA THR A 41 17.34 -0.52 -2.03
C THR A 41 15.93 -1.11 -2.22
N ARG A 42 15.70 -1.83 -3.33
CA ARG A 42 14.40 -2.46 -3.65
C ARG A 42 13.91 -3.41 -2.57
N ASP A 43 14.80 -4.25 -2.02
CA ASP A 43 14.44 -5.26 -1.03
C ASP A 43 13.84 -4.65 0.26
N PRO A 44 14.49 -3.66 0.91
CA PRO A 44 13.88 -2.93 2.02
C PRO A 44 12.56 -2.23 1.65
N ILE A 45 12.48 -1.59 0.48
CA ILE A 45 11.27 -0.90 0.01
C ILE A 45 10.11 -1.89 -0.10
N LEU A 46 10.30 -2.96 -0.87
CA LEU A 46 9.29 -3.98 -1.13
C LEU A 46 8.90 -4.69 0.17
N THR A 47 9.84 -4.92 1.08
CA THR A 47 9.56 -5.50 2.40
C THR A 47 8.64 -4.61 3.22
N MET A 48 8.99 -3.33 3.39
CA MET A 48 8.18 -2.40 4.17
C MET A 48 6.79 -2.20 3.57
N LEU A 49 6.72 -1.98 2.25
CA LEU A 49 5.45 -1.73 1.57
C LEU A 49 4.57 -2.97 1.49
N SER A 50 5.13 -4.16 1.24
CA SER A 50 4.36 -5.40 1.18
C SER A 50 3.70 -5.70 2.54
N ILE A 51 4.47 -5.61 3.63
CA ILE A 51 3.93 -5.81 4.98
C ILE A 51 2.95 -4.67 5.36
N GLY A 52 3.30 -3.42 5.05
CA GLY A 52 2.46 -2.26 5.36
C GLY A 52 1.10 -2.31 4.68
N VAL A 53 1.06 -2.57 3.36
CA VAL A 53 -0.20 -2.69 2.61
C VAL A 53 -1.00 -3.93 3.05
N GLU A 54 -0.32 -5.04 3.36
CA GLU A 54 -1.00 -6.24 3.85
C GLU A 54 -1.71 -5.98 5.18
N LYS A 55 -1.02 -5.36 6.15
CA LYS A 55 -1.62 -4.99 7.41
C LYS A 55 -2.75 -3.97 7.21
N LEU A 56 -2.58 -2.98 6.34
CA LEU A 56 -3.61 -1.98 6.03
C LEU A 56 -4.91 -2.65 5.54
N TYR A 57 -4.82 -3.59 4.61
CA TYR A 57 -6.00 -4.31 4.11
C TYR A 57 -6.60 -5.24 5.15
N LYS A 58 -5.78 -5.99 5.89
CA LYS A 58 -6.27 -6.88 6.96
C LYS A 58 -6.99 -6.09 8.05
N LEU A 59 -6.47 -4.94 8.44
CA LEU A 59 -7.12 -4.05 9.40
C LEU A 59 -8.44 -3.52 8.84
N THR A 60 -8.46 -3.09 7.58
CA THR A 60 -9.68 -2.58 6.93
C THR A 60 -10.78 -3.64 6.88
N LEU A 61 -10.45 -4.85 6.40
CA LEU A 61 -11.40 -5.98 6.34
C LEU A 61 -11.84 -6.45 7.74
N GLY A 62 -10.92 -6.43 8.72
CA GLY A 62 -11.24 -6.73 10.11
C GLY A 62 -12.22 -5.73 10.72
N LEU A 63 -12.06 -4.43 10.42
CA LEU A 63 -12.98 -3.38 10.85
C LEU A 63 -14.35 -3.49 10.18
N ILE A 64 -14.39 -3.81 8.89
CA ILE A 64 -15.63 -4.10 8.16
C ILE A 64 -16.38 -5.25 8.82
N ALA A 65 -15.69 -6.35 9.13
CA ALA A 65 -16.29 -7.49 9.80
C ALA A 65 -16.72 -7.16 11.24
N LEU A 66 -15.95 -6.35 11.96
CA LEU A 66 -16.29 -5.87 13.31
C LEU A 66 -17.55 -5.01 13.30
N ASP A 67 -17.72 -4.17 12.29
CA ASP A 67 -18.90 -3.33 12.10
C ASP A 67 -20.15 -4.15 11.77
N VAL A 68 -20.03 -5.14 10.88
CA VAL A 68 -21.17 -5.99 10.46
C VAL A 68 -21.55 -7.02 11.51
N ASN A 69 -20.56 -7.71 12.08
CA ASN A 69 -20.77 -8.89 12.92
C ASN A 69 -20.62 -8.59 14.42
N GLN A 70 -20.27 -7.35 14.78
CA GLN A 70 -19.94 -6.94 16.15
C GLN A 70 -18.80 -7.79 16.76
N GLN A 71 -17.97 -8.41 15.92
CA GLN A 71 -16.89 -9.29 16.33
C GLN A 71 -15.73 -9.22 15.34
N TRP A 72 -14.50 -9.18 15.87
CA TRP A 72 -13.30 -9.28 15.04
C TRP A 72 -13.18 -10.68 14.43
N PRO A 73 -12.75 -10.81 13.16
CA PRO A 73 -12.59 -12.13 12.54
C PRO A 73 -11.66 -13.06 13.31
N SER A 74 -11.95 -14.36 13.26
CA SER A 74 -11.08 -15.36 13.88
C SER A 74 -9.70 -15.39 13.20
N ALA A 75 -8.70 -15.91 13.90
CA ALA A 75 -7.36 -16.08 13.34
C ALA A 75 -7.36 -16.95 12.07
N ALA A 76 -8.28 -17.91 11.95
CA ALA A 76 -8.44 -18.74 10.75
C ALA A 76 -8.91 -17.90 9.55
N VAL A 77 -9.92 -17.04 9.75
CA VAL A 77 -10.42 -16.14 8.70
C VAL A 77 -9.33 -15.14 8.29
N MET A 78 -8.63 -14.54 9.25
CA MET A 78 -7.53 -13.61 8.97
C MET A 78 -6.36 -14.28 8.24
N ARG A 79 -6.12 -15.58 8.49
CA ARG A 79 -5.09 -16.37 7.82
C ARG A 79 -5.50 -16.80 6.42
N ASP A 80 -6.79 -17.04 6.18
CA ASP A 80 -7.31 -17.43 4.86
C ASP A 80 -7.13 -16.31 3.81
N HIS A 81 -7.18 -15.04 4.26
CA HIS A 81 -6.74 -13.90 3.43
C HIS A 81 -5.27 -14.01 2.99
N GLY A 82 -4.44 -14.76 3.73
CA GLY A 82 -3.06 -15.09 3.38
C GLY A 82 -2.19 -13.85 3.10
N HIS A 83 -1.26 -14.02 2.18
CA HIS A 83 -0.48 -12.95 1.54
C HIS A 83 -1.12 -12.54 0.21
N LYS A 84 -2.45 -12.66 0.06
CA LYS A 84 -3.15 -12.42 -1.21
C LYS A 84 -3.57 -10.95 -1.34
N LEU A 85 -2.59 -10.07 -1.51
CA LEU A 85 -2.80 -8.63 -1.64
C LEU A 85 -3.71 -8.28 -2.82
N GLY A 86 -3.61 -8.99 -3.95
CA GLY A 86 -4.53 -8.79 -5.09
C GLY A 86 -6.00 -9.04 -4.71
N ASP A 87 -6.30 -10.20 -4.12
CA ASP A 87 -7.65 -10.55 -3.67
C ASP A 87 -8.16 -9.59 -2.59
N MET A 88 -7.29 -9.20 -1.64
CA MET A 88 -7.64 -8.26 -0.60
C MET A 88 -7.90 -6.85 -1.14
N HIS A 89 -7.11 -6.38 -2.11
CA HIS A 89 -7.33 -5.10 -2.76
C HIS A 89 -8.72 -5.06 -3.41
N GLN A 90 -9.08 -6.08 -4.20
CA GLN A 90 -10.39 -6.18 -4.83
C GLN A 90 -11.54 -6.16 -3.81
N LYS A 91 -11.39 -6.93 -2.72
CA LYS A 91 -12.38 -6.97 -1.63
C LYS A 91 -12.52 -5.62 -0.93
N VAL A 92 -11.41 -4.97 -0.61
CA VAL A 92 -11.40 -3.64 0.04
C VAL A 92 -12.06 -2.59 -0.86
N ILE A 93 -11.71 -2.56 -2.15
CA ILE A 93 -12.31 -1.63 -3.12
C ILE A 93 -13.82 -1.86 -3.24
N ALA A 94 -14.26 -3.12 -3.36
CA ALA A 94 -15.69 -3.44 -3.45
C ALA A 94 -16.47 -3.01 -2.20
N GLU A 95 -15.95 -3.31 -1.00
CA GLU A 95 -16.55 -2.91 0.27
C GLU A 95 -16.60 -1.39 0.43
N LEU A 96 -15.51 -0.69 0.12
CA LEU A 96 -15.46 0.76 0.20
C LEU A 96 -16.38 1.43 -0.83
N ARG A 97 -16.55 0.84 -2.01
CA ARG A 97 -17.49 1.35 -3.01
C ARG A 97 -18.92 1.41 -2.48
N GLU A 98 -19.37 0.35 -1.81
CA GLU A 98 -20.69 0.32 -1.18
C GLU A 98 -20.76 1.24 0.03
N ARG A 99 -19.80 1.13 0.94
CA ARG A 99 -19.78 1.87 2.22
C ARG A 99 -19.58 3.39 2.06
N THR A 100 -19.04 3.84 0.93
CA THR A 100 -18.84 5.26 0.65
C THR A 100 -19.90 5.87 -0.26
N ARG A 101 -20.86 5.07 -0.76
CA ARG A 101 -21.89 5.51 -1.72
C ARG A 101 -22.65 6.76 -1.25
N SER A 102 -23.06 6.79 0.02
CA SER A 102 -23.79 7.90 0.64
C SER A 102 -22.90 9.01 1.23
N LYS A 103 -21.57 8.90 1.13
CA LYS A 103 -20.62 9.86 1.72
C LYS A 103 -20.45 11.10 0.84
N SER A 104 -19.56 12.02 1.21
CA SER A 104 -19.30 13.22 0.41
C SER A 104 -18.66 12.87 -0.95
N GLN A 105 -18.77 13.80 -1.91
CA GLN A 105 -18.09 13.68 -3.20
C GLN A 105 -16.57 13.53 -3.03
N TYR A 106 -15.98 14.19 -2.04
CA TYR A 106 -14.57 14.06 -1.71
C TYR A 106 -14.19 12.60 -1.38
N VAL A 107 -14.92 11.93 -0.47
CA VAL A 107 -14.60 10.54 -0.07
C VAL A 107 -14.75 9.58 -1.24
N ARG A 108 -15.80 9.74 -2.06
CA ARG A 108 -15.98 8.92 -3.28
C ARG A 108 -14.91 9.20 -4.32
N GLY A 109 -14.46 10.46 -4.43
CA GLY A 109 -13.39 10.87 -5.34
C GLY A 109 -12.08 10.16 -5.04
N LEU A 110 -11.71 10.01 -3.77
CA LEU A 110 -10.50 9.29 -3.37
C LEU A 110 -10.51 7.82 -3.81
N LEU A 111 -11.67 7.15 -3.75
CA LEU A 111 -11.82 5.79 -4.26
C LEU A 111 -11.67 5.76 -5.78
N ALA A 112 -12.36 6.67 -6.48
CA ALA A 112 -12.28 6.75 -7.94
C ALA A 112 -10.86 7.05 -8.44
N GLU A 113 -10.09 7.86 -7.71
CA GLU A 113 -8.67 8.13 -8.01
C GLU A 113 -7.82 6.87 -7.90
N VAL A 114 -8.03 6.03 -6.88
CA VAL A 114 -7.32 4.74 -6.74
C VAL A 114 -7.72 3.77 -7.86
N GLU A 115 -9.02 3.71 -8.22
CA GLU A 115 -9.52 2.84 -9.29
C GLU A 115 -9.02 3.24 -10.68
N ALA A 116 -8.82 4.54 -10.90
CA ALA A 116 -8.37 5.09 -12.18
C ALA A 116 -6.83 5.14 -12.31
N ASP A 117 -6.08 4.97 -11.23
CA ASP A 117 -4.62 5.07 -11.25
C ASP A 117 -3.98 3.81 -11.86
N PRO A 118 -3.33 3.91 -13.03
CA PRO A 118 -2.75 2.74 -13.73
C PRO A 118 -1.59 2.10 -12.98
N VAL A 119 -1.00 2.78 -11.99
CA VAL A 119 0.17 2.30 -11.22
C VAL A 119 -0.27 1.44 -10.04
N VAL A 120 -1.50 1.59 -9.55
CA VAL A 120 -2.00 0.90 -8.34
C VAL A 120 -1.95 -0.62 -8.50
N ILE A 121 -2.48 -1.18 -9.58
CA ILE A 121 -2.52 -2.64 -9.77
C ILE A 121 -1.11 -3.24 -9.89
N PRO A 122 -0.20 -2.71 -10.74
CA PRO A 122 1.19 -3.17 -10.78
C PRO A 122 1.90 -3.12 -9.42
N VAL A 123 1.66 -2.08 -8.62
CA VAL A 123 2.17 -2.01 -7.24
C VAL A 123 1.63 -3.16 -6.41
N ILE A 124 0.32 -3.38 -6.39
CA ILE A 124 -0.29 -4.46 -5.59
C ILE A 124 0.23 -5.83 -6.03
N GLU A 125 0.37 -6.09 -7.32
CA GLU A 125 0.91 -7.35 -7.85
C GLU A 125 2.37 -7.58 -7.45
N ALA A 126 3.21 -6.55 -7.53
CA ALA A 126 4.60 -6.65 -7.13
C ALA A 126 4.75 -6.90 -5.63
N LEU A 127 3.97 -6.20 -4.80
CA LEU A 127 3.95 -6.39 -3.35
C LEU A 127 3.42 -7.77 -2.96
N ASP A 128 2.43 -8.30 -3.69
CA ASP A 128 1.85 -9.64 -3.50
C ASP A 128 2.89 -10.72 -3.77
N MET A 129 3.51 -10.65 -4.94
CA MET A 129 4.57 -11.56 -5.36
C MET A 129 5.73 -11.55 -4.36
N TYR A 130 6.17 -10.34 -3.97
CA TYR A 130 7.29 -10.18 -3.07
C TYR A 130 7.02 -10.77 -1.67
N GLY A 131 5.85 -10.47 -1.10
CA GLY A 131 5.47 -10.96 0.24
C GLY A 131 5.32 -12.48 0.32
N ARG A 132 4.85 -13.11 -0.76
CA ARG A 132 4.68 -14.57 -0.84
C ARG A 132 6.01 -15.32 -0.98
N ARG A 133 6.89 -14.82 -1.84
CA ARG A 133 8.10 -15.55 -2.26
C ARG A 133 9.27 -14.69 -2.68
N GLY A 134 9.05 -13.47 -3.19
CA GLY A 134 10.12 -12.66 -3.78
C GLY A 134 11.27 -12.31 -2.81
N ARG A 135 11.01 -12.19 -1.50
CA ARG A 135 12.07 -12.01 -0.48
C ARG A 135 13.07 -13.18 -0.36
N PHE A 136 12.74 -14.33 -0.95
CA PHE A 136 13.60 -15.51 -1.02
C PHE A 136 14.07 -15.81 -2.44
N TYR A 137 13.83 -14.93 -3.43
CA TYR A 137 14.10 -15.17 -4.85
C TYR A 137 15.50 -15.72 -5.11
N TYR A 138 16.54 -15.02 -4.61
CA TYR A 138 17.92 -15.46 -4.81
C TYR A 138 18.29 -16.70 -3.97
N LEU A 139 17.66 -16.90 -2.81
CA LEU A 139 17.86 -18.11 -1.99
C LEU A 139 17.28 -19.35 -2.68
N ASP A 140 16.10 -19.22 -3.30
CA ASP A 140 15.48 -20.28 -4.08
C ASP A 140 16.29 -20.59 -5.35
N GLN A 141 16.88 -19.57 -5.98
CA GLN A 141 17.81 -19.77 -7.09
C GLN A 141 19.08 -20.52 -6.67
N LEU A 142 19.66 -20.19 -5.50
CA LEU A 142 20.77 -20.96 -4.92
C LEU A 142 20.37 -22.41 -4.59
N GLY A 143 19.11 -22.64 -4.25
CA GLY A 143 18.53 -23.96 -3.99
C GLY A 143 18.03 -24.70 -5.23
N GLU A 144 18.41 -24.28 -6.44
CA GLU A 144 18.00 -24.89 -7.72
C GLU A 144 16.47 -24.94 -7.94
N SER A 145 15.73 -24.05 -7.28
CA SER A 145 14.27 -23.93 -7.39
C SER A 145 13.88 -22.53 -7.87
N PRO A 146 14.33 -22.09 -9.06
CA PRO A 146 14.14 -20.71 -9.51
C PRO A 146 12.65 -20.32 -9.57
N GLN A 147 12.34 -19.12 -9.10
CA GLN A 147 11.02 -18.54 -9.21
C GLN A 147 10.81 -17.94 -10.61
N PRO A 148 9.57 -17.94 -11.13
CA PRO A 148 9.30 -17.52 -12.51
C PRO A 148 9.39 -16.00 -12.75
N VAL A 149 9.33 -15.18 -11.69
CA VAL A 149 9.34 -13.72 -11.78
C VAL A 149 10.29 -13.19 -10.72
N SER A 150 11.23 -12.33 -11.11
CA SER A 150 12.15 -11.69 -10.18
C SER A 150 11.54 -10.44 -9.53
N PRO A 151 12.01 -10.03 -8.33
CA PRO A 151 11.66 -8.74 -7.77
C PRO A 151 11.96 -7.55 -8.70
N ASP A 152 13.03 -7.64 -9.49
CA ASP A 152 13.39 -6.62 -10.46
C ASP A 152 12.39 -6.54 -11.62
N GLU A 153 11.97 -7.68 -12.17
CA GLU A 153 10.96 -7.72 -13.22
C GLU A 153 9.61 -7.18 -12.73
N ALA A 154 9.22 -7.52 -11.50
CA ALA A 154 8.01 -6.98 -10.89
C ALA A 154 8.10 -5.46 -10.68
N TRP A 155 9.26 -4.95 -10.26
CA TRP A 155 9.49 -3.52 -10.11
C TRP A 155 9.45 -2.78 -11.45
N GLN A 156 10.05 -3.33 -12.50
CA GLN A 156 10.02 -2.76 -13.85
C GLN A 156 8.58 -2.59 -14.36
N ARG A 157 7.67 -3.51 -14.04
CA ARG A 157 6.24 -3.36 -14.40
C ARG A 157 5.59 -2.15 -13.72
N ILE A 158 5.98 -1.83 -12.48
CA ILE A 158 5.54 -0.60 -11.80
C ILE A 158 6.10 0.63 -12.55
N GLU A 159 7.39 0.62 -12.88
CA GLU A 159 8.04 1.74 -13.57
C GLU A 159 7.41 1.98 -14.96
N LEU A 160 7.15 0.91 -15.71
CA LEU A 160 6.45 0.97 -17.01
C LEU A 160 5.04 1.55 -16.87
N ALA A 161 4.30 1.18 -15.83
CA ALA A 161 2.99 1.76 -15.57
C ALA A 161 3.09 3.25 -15.20
N ALA A 162 4.09 3.63 -14.40
CA ALA A 162 4.32 5.03 -14.03
C ALA A 162 4.74 5.89 -15.24
N LEU A 163 5.42 5.31 -16.24
CA LEU A 163 5.73 5.96 -17.51
C LEU A 163 4.50 6.26 -18.39
N THR A 164 3.32 5.74 -18.05
CA THR A 164 2.07 6.15 -18.74
C THR A 164 1.62 7.55 -18.33
N ASP A 165 2.17 8.09 -17.24
CA ASP A 165 1.97 9.47 -16.82
C ASP A 165 2.69 10.43 -17.79
N PRO A 166 1.98 11.37 -18.44
CA PRO A 166 2.57 12.25 -19.46
C PRO A 166 3.76 13.07 -18.96
N ASP A 167 3.73 13.51 -17.70
CA ASP A 167 4.79 14.34 -17.13
C ASP A 167 6.07 13.50 -16.92
N VAL A 168 5.91 12.27 -16.42
CA VAL A 168 7.02 11.33 -16.26
C VAL A 168 7.58 10.90 -17.62
N ALA A 169 6.71 10.63 -18.61
CA ALA A 169 7.10 10.25 -19.96
C ALA A 169 7.90 11.35 -20.69
N ALA A 170 7.51 12.62 -20.50
CA ALA A 170 8.23 13.77 -21.05
C ALA A 170 9.65 13.88 -20.48
N LEU A 171 9.80 13.68 -19.16
CA LEU A 171 11.10 13.66 -18.48
C LEU A 171 11.97 12.51 -18.98
N TYR A 172 11.40 11.31 -19.14
CA TYR A 172 12.10 10.15 -19.68
C TYR A 172 12.61 10.40 -21.11
N SER A 173 11.77 10.99 -21.96
CA SER A 173 12.13 11.34 -23.34
C SER A 173 13.28 12.35 -23.38
N ARG A 174 13.26 13.36 -22.49
CA ARG A 174 14.32 14.35 -22.36
C ARG A 174 15.63 13.75 -21.86
N ALA A 175 15.58 12.83 -20.88
CA ALA A 175 16.74 12.13 -20.37
C ALA A 175 17.43 11.27 -21.46
N ASN A 176 16.64 10.56 -22.27
CA ASN A 176 17.15 9.77 -23.39
C ASN A 176 17.75 10.63 -24.51
N ALA A 177 17.22 11.83 -24.76
CA ALA A 177 17.78 12.75 -25.74
C ALA A 177 19.11 13.40 -25.29
N THR A 178 19.39 13.38 -23.98
CA THR A 178 20.55 14.08 -23.37
C THR A 178 21.48 13.08 -22.67
N ILE A 179 21.95 12.08 -23.42
CA ILE A 179 22.81 11.01 -22.91
C ILE A 179 24.07 11.60 -22.25
N GLY A 180 24.34 11.19 -21.01
CA GLY A 180 25.48 11.68 -20.22
C GLY A 180 25.17 12.87 -19.31
N ASN A 181 23.98 13.47 -19.38
CA ASN A 181 23.55 14.49 -18.44
C ASN A 181 22.89 13.86 -17.19
N ASN A 182 23.69 13.71 -16.13
CA ASN A 182 23.24 13.10 -14.88
C ASN A 182 22.14 13.90 -14.17
N GLU A 183 22.06 15.22 -14.35
CA GLU A 183 21.02 16.05 -13.71
C GLU A 183 19.63 15.73 -14.27
N VAL A 184 19.52 15.60 -15.60
CA VAL A 184 18.26 15.26 -16.27
C VAL A 184 17.81 13.83 -15.90
N TRP A 185 18.76 12.90 -15.79
CA TRP A 185 18.47 11.55 -15.30
C TRP A 185 18.00 11.53 -13.85
N ASN A 186 18.60 12.34 -12.98
CA ASN A 186 18.18 12.46 -11.59
C ASN A 186 16.76 13.05 -11.47
N GLU A 187 16.43 14.05 -12.28
CA GLU A 187 15.09 14.64 -12.32
C GLU A 187 14.04 13.62 -12.77
N PHE A 188 14.32 12.87 -13.85
CA PHE A 188 13.45 11.77 -14.27
C PHE A 188 13.26 10.73 -13.17
N LYS A 189 14.36 10.25 -12.55
CA LYS A 189 14.29 9.27 -11.46
C LYS A 189 13.47 9.78 -10.28
N ALA A 190 13.63 11.06 -9.91
CA ALA A 190 12.84 11.67 -8.84
C ALA A 190 11.34 11.71 -9.17
N ALA A 191 10.97 12.09 -10.39
CA ALA A 191 9.57 12.12 -10.83
C ALA A 191 8.96 10.70 -10.91
N LEU A 192 9.71 9.73 -11.42
CA LEU A 192 9.29 8.32 -11.46
C LEU A 192 9.02 7.79 -10.04
N ASN A 193 9.96 8.02 -9.13
CA ASN A 193 9.84 7.61 -7.73
C ASN A 193 8.65 8.29 -7.04
N GLU A 194 8.45 9.59 -7.24
CA GLU A 194 7.31 10.32 -6.69
C GLU A 194 5.99 9.72 -7.22
N ARG A 195 5.92 9.41 -8.51
CA ARG A 195 4.70 8.86 -9.12
C ARG A 195 4.31 7.50 -8.52
N ILE A 196 5.31 6.65 -8.24
CA ILE A 196 5.12 5.35 -7.58
C ILE A 196 4.69 5.55 -6.12
N ALA A 197 5.35 6.46 -5.40
CA ALA A 197 5.02 6.79 -4.02
C ALA A 197 3.57 7.29 -3.88
N VAL A 198 3.13 8.16 -4.79
CA VAL A 198 1.76 8.68 -4.84
C VAL A 198 0.73 7.57 -5.03
N ALA A 199 1.02 6.54 -5.84
CA ALA A 199 0.08 5.43 -6.03
C ALA A 199 -0.19 4.66 -4.72
N VAL A 200 0.87 4.40 -3.94
CA VAL A 200 0.74 3.77 -2.60
C VAL A 200 0.04 4.71 -1.63
N GLU A 201 0.41 5.99 -1.64
CA GLU A 201 -0.16 7.00 -0.76
C GLU A 201 -1.66 7.21 -1.02
N ARG A 202 -2.12 7.14 -2.27
CA ARG A 202 -3.55 7.20 -2.64
C ARG A 202 -4.35 6.07 -2.00
N ILE A 203 -3.84 4.83 -2.03
CA ILE A 203 -4.48 3.69 -1.34
C ILE A 203 -4.62 3.99 0.16
N TRP A 204 -3.54 4.48 0.76
CA TRP A 204 -3.52 4.80 2.19
C TRP A 204 -4.51 5.93 2.53
N ILE A 205 -4.51 7.01 1.75
CA ILE A 205 -5.42 8.16 1.88
C ILE A 205 -6.88 7.73 1.77
N MET A 206 -7.21 6.98 0.72
CA MET A 206 -8.54 6.44 0.50
C MET A 206 -9.05 5.69 1.74
N ILE A 207 -8.24 4.80 2.32
CA ILE A 207 -8.63 3.97 3.46
C ILE A 207 -8.79 4.79 4.73
N PHE A 208 -7.82 5.62 5.11
CA PHE A 208 -7.91 6.34 6.38
C PHE A 208 -9.01 7.41 6.34
N ARG A 209 -9.21 8.08 5.18
CA ARG A 209 -10.31 9.03 4.99
C ARG A 209 -11.67 8.34 5.01
N SER A 210 -11.78 7.13 4.47
CA SER A 210 -12.99 6.33 4.60
C SER A 210 -13.28 6.01 6.07
N GLY A 211 -12.26 5.64 6.85
CA GLY A 211 -12.36 5.45 8.30
C GLY A 211 -12.85 6.70 9.04
N MET A 212 -12.19 7.84 8.84
CA MET A 212 -12.56 9.13 9.47
C MET A 212 -14.00 9.59 9.14
N ASN A 213 -14.56 9.12 8.02
CA ASN A 213 -15.91 9.45 7.58
C ASN A 213 -16.93 8.34 7.93
N HIS A 214 -16.63 7.50 8.92
CA HIS A 214 -17.51 6.44 9.42
C HIS A 214 -17.91 5.41 8.35
N ALA A 215 -17.06 5.14 7.35
CA ALA A 215 -17.33 4.06 6.38
C ALA A 215 -16.95 2.66 6.93
N LEU A 216 -16.09 2.63 7.95
CA LEU A 216 -15.55 1.41 8.58
C LEU A 216 -16.10 1.20 10.01
N GLY A 217 -17.27 1.77 10.31
CA GLY A 217 -17.88 1.74 11.64
C GLY A 217 -17.25 2.70 12.66
N GLU A 218 -17.71 2.61 13.91
CA GLU A 218 -17.25 3.48 15.01
C GLU A 218 -15.77 3.26 15.31
N THR A 219 -15.33 2.01 15.52
CA THR A 219 -13.92 1.66 15.71
C THR A 219 -13.07 2.04 14.49
N GLY A 220 -13.65 1.98 13.28
CA GLY A 220 -13.01 2.44 12.04
C GLY A 220 -12.73 3.94 11.98
N THR A 221 -13.44 4.73 12.79
CA THR A 221 -13.20 6.16 12.92
C THR A 221 -11.89 6.42 13.66
N THR A 222 -11.71 5.77 14.83
CA THR A 222 -10.43 5.80 15.56
C THR A 222 -9.28 5.32 14.67
N PHE A 223 -9.49 4.21 13.95
CA PHE A 223 -8.52 3.72 12.98
C PHE A 223 -8.09 4.79 11.97
N GLY A 224 -9.05 5.50 11.37
CA GLY A 224 -8.77 6.55 10.40
C GLY A 224 -7.90 7.69 10.96
N PHE A 225 -8.13 8.09 12.21
CA PHE A 225 -7.32 9.11 12.88
C PHE A 225 -5.94 8.60 13.30
N GLU A 226 -5.84 7.34 13.72
CA GLU A 226 -4.56 6.74 14.13
C GLU A 226 -3.64 6.47 12.94
N ILE A 227 -4.18 6.01 11.81
CA ILE A 227 -3.36 5.56 10.70
C ILE A 227 -3.01 6.68 9.70
N GLN A 228 -3.48 7.91 9.88
CA GLN A 228 -3.18 9.00 8.94
C GLN A 228 -1.67 9.33 8.87
N PRO A 229 -1.13 9.78 7.72
CA PRO A 229 0.30 10.08 7.56
C PRO A 229 0.87 11.07 8.58
N SER A 230 0.11 12.08 8.98
CA SER A 230 0.55 13.09 9.96
C SER A 230 0.67 12.58 11.40
N ALA A 231 0.22 11.35 11.68
CA ALA A 231 0.37 10.71 12.98
C ALA A 231 1.70 9.94 13.13
N VAL A 232 2.53 9.86 12.08
CA VAL A 232 3.84 9.21 12.13
C VAL A 232 4.72 9.91 13.17
N GLY A 233 5.38 9.12 14.02
CA GLY A 233 6.25 9.63 15.09
C GLY A 233 5.52 10.22 16.31
N ARG A 234 4.18 10.29 16.30
CA ARG A 234 3.40 10.59 17.50
C ARG A 234 3.25 9.31 18.33
N GLN A 235 3.56 9.42 19.62
CA GLN A 235 3.32 8.40 20.64
C GLN A 235 2.04 8.73 21.40
#